data_AF-A0A9N9P1N6-F1
#
_entry.id   AF-A0A9N9P1N6-F1
#
_cell.length_a   1.000
_cell.length_b   1.000
_cell.length_c   1.000
_cell.angle_alpha   90.00
_cell.angle_beta   90.00
_cell.angle_gamma   90.00
#
_symmetry.space_group_name_H-M   'P 1'
#
loop_
_entity.id
_entity.type
_entity.pdbx_description
1 polymer ?
#
loop_
_entity_poly.entity_id
_entity_poly.type
_entity_poly.pdbx_seq_one_letter_code
_entity_poly.pdbx_strand_id
1 'polypeptide(L)'
;MTDANISKTDLENVCQALGIATDGVKADLVQRIRRYLKGKSRADSCDTEGNGREEDEDMNTVVHDNYSDISEIGDLNQQARTLKELAYLSRKEMERPGTSTSQLEKEQSTTVENNGDESKLNLVNNRKRPLSNDKETESRESKLLTEFKRLENAMLTFNDRLNTVSAQVHDTKQRVEVNETWQKHKFEKSRDQHEYNALRKIGKELDLAMESRSTTEVVDHINNARELAASRMFTLRVAEGYGWDIASA
;
A
#
# COMPACT_ATOMS: atom_id res chain seq x y z
N MET A 1 22.04 8.45 -22.26
CA MET A 1 21.42 7.49 -23.19
C MET A 1 22.16 7.58 -24.52
N THR A 2 22.86 6.52 -24.91
CA THR A 2 23.55 6.41 -26.19
C THR A 2 22.51 6.19 -27.30
N ASP A 3 22.36 7.16 -28.21
CA ASP A 3 21.33 7.24 -29.28
C ASP A 3 21.44 6.13 -30.38
N ALA A 4 22.22 5.06 -30.15
CA ALA A 4 22.71 4.19 -31.22
C ALA A 4 21.75 3.05 -31.65
N ASN A 5 20.90 2.52 -30.77
CA ASN A 5 20.21 1.24 -31.06
C ASN A 5 18.69 1.31 -31.34
N ILE A 6 18.06 2.48 -31.28
CA ILE A 6 16.62 2.58 -31.56
C ILE A 6 16.41 2.70 -33.07
N SER A 7 15.54 1.87 -33.65
CA SER A 7 15.24 1.93 -35.08
C SER A 7 14.39 3.16 -35.43
N LYS A 8 14.39 3.59 -36.71
CA LYS A 8 13.55 4.72 -37.15
C LYS A 8 12.06 4.42 -36.96
N THR A 9 11.65 3.19 -37.25
CA THR A 9 10.27 2.71 -37.08
C THR A 9 9.82 2.74 -35.63
N ASP A 10 10.70 2.41 -34.68
CA ASP A 10 10.36 2.50 -33.25
C ASP A 10 10.13 3.95 -32.81
N LEU A 11 10.94 4.88 -33.34
CA LEU A 11 10.75 6.32 -33.08
C LEU A 11 9.46 6.86 -33.69
N GLU A 12 9.09 6.41 -34.89
CA GLU A 12 7.81 6.77 -35.53
C GLU A 12 6.62 6.27 -34.70
N ASN A 13 6.69 5.03 -34.18
CA ASN A 13 5.66 4.47 -33.29
C ASN A 13 5.53 5.29 -31.99
N VAL A 14 6.65 5.66 -31.38
CA VAL A 14 6.65 6.52 -30.17
C VAL A 14 6.06 7.89 -30.49
N CYS A 15 6.43 8.49 -31.61
CA CYS A 15 5.86 9.77 -32.05
C CYS A 15 4.34 9.68 -32.26
N GLN A 16 3.85 8.61 -32.89
CA GLN A 16 2.42 8.39 -33.10
C GLN A 16 1.67 8.21 -31.77
N ALA A 17 2.22 7.45 -30.82
CA ALA A 17 1.64 7.26 -29.50
C ALA A 17 1.57 8.56 -28.68
N LEU A 18 2.53 9.47 -28.88
CA LEU A 18 2.56 10.79 -28.24
C LEU A 18 1.74 11.86 -28.99
N GLY A 19 1.14 11.51 -30.14
CA GLY A 19 0.38 12.44 -30.97
C GLY A 19 1.23 13.53 -31.63
N ILE A 20 2.53 13.29 -31.83
CA ILE A 20 3.47 14.21 -32.49
C ILE A 20 3.77 13.76 -33.92
N ALA A 21 4.10 14.71 -34.79
CA ALA A 21 4.35 14.46 -36.21
C ALA A 21 5.52 13.47 -36.44
N THR A 22 5.34 12.54 -37.38
CA THR A 22 6.26 11.41 -37.67
C THR A 22 7.15 11.62 -38.91
N ASP A 23 7.03 12.77 -39.57
CA ASP A 23 7.83 13.13 -40.74
C ASP A 23 9.29 13.48 -40.40
N GLY A 24 10.25 13.12 -41.24
CA GLY A 24 11.65 13.53 -41.10
C GLY A 24 12.66 12.39 -40.88
N VAL A 25 13.91 12.77 -40.59
CA VAL A 25 15.01 11.82 -40.32
C VAL A 25 15.05 11.43 -38.85
N LYS A 26 15.77 10.34 -38.51
CA LYS A 26 15.87 9.81 -37.15
C LYS A 26 16.18 10.87 -36.08
N ALA A 27 17.09 11.80 -36.40
CA ALA A 27 17.49 12.89 -35.50
C ALA A 27 16.33 13.86 -35.20
N ASP A 28 15.48 14.15 -36.19
CA ASP A 28 14.34 15.06 -36.03
C ASP A 28 13.30 14.46 -35.06
N LEU A 29 13.02 13.16 -35.20
CA LEU A 29 12.11 12.44 -34.33
C LEU A 29 12.60 12.43 -32.89
N VAL A 30 13.88 12.14 -32.67
CA VAL A 30 14.51 12.20 -31.33
C VAL A 30 14.41 13.60 -30.73
N GLN A 31 14.67 14.65 -31.52
CA GLN A 31 14.61 16.03 -31.04
C GLN A 31 13.19 16.46 -30.67
N ARG A 32 12.17 16.01 -31.44
CA ARG A 32 10.76 16.26 -31.13
C ARG A 32 10.31 15.56 -29.84
N ILE A 33 10.68 14.30 -29.65
CA ILE A 33 10.38 13.55 -28.42
C ILE A 33 10.99 14.28 -27.21
N ARG A 34 12.26 14.73 -27.31
CA ARG A 34 12.90 15.51 -26.23
C ARG A 34 12.17 16.82 -25.95
N ARG A 35 11.73 17.57 -26.97
CA ARG A 35 10.96 18.81 -26.79
C ARG A 35 9.61 18.55 -26.13
N TYR A 36 8.90 17.50 -26.54
CA TYR A 36 7.62 17.11 -25.97
C TYR A 36 7.74 16.79 -24.47
N LEU A 37 8.74 15.99 -24.08
CA LEU A 37 9.00 15.65 -22.68
C LEU A 37 9.35 16.88 -21.84
N LYS A 38 10.16 17.80 -22.38
CA LYS A 38 10.54 19.04 -21.69
C LYS A 38 9.37 20.02 -21.54
N GLY A 39 8.47 20.06 -22.52
CA GLY A 39 7.26 20.91 -22.49
C GLY A 39 6.21 20.41 -21.50
N LYS A 40 6.05 19.08 -21.38
CA LYS A 40 5.08 18.47 -20.46
C LYS A 40 5.38 18.75 -18.99
N SER A 41 6.66 18.95 -18.64
CA SER A 41 7.07 19.32 -17.27
C SER A 41 6.73 20.76 -16.86
N ARG A 42 6.31 21.64 -17.78
CA ARG A 42 6.04 23.06 -17.50
C ARG A 42 4.55 23.43 -17.50
N ALA A 43 3.68 22.55 -17.99
CA ALA A 43 2.25 22.84 -18.13
C ALA A 43 1.44 22.54 -16.85
N ASP A 44 2.06 21.97 -15.81
CA ASP A 44 1.40 21.60 -14.55
C ASP A 44 1.67 22.61 -13.41
N SER A 45 2.12 23.82 -13.75
CA SER A 45 2.34 24.91 -12.80
C SER A 45 1.72 26.23 -13.28
N CYS A 46 0.39 26.28 -13.30
CA CYS A 46 -0.42 27.49 -13.18
C CYS A 46 -1.37 27.20 -12.00
N ASP A 47 -1.35 27.90 -10.87
CA ASP A 47 -1.47 29.34 -10.70
C ASP A 47 -0.66 29.83 -9.49
N THR A 48 0.02 30.97 -9.61
CA THR A 48 -0.03 32.07 -8.63
C THR A 48 0.65 33.29 -9.26
N GLU A 49 -0.16 34.28 -9.62
CA GLU A 49 0.31 35.60 -10.06
C GLU A 49 0.88 36.40 -8.87
N GLY A 50 2.04 37.00 -9.11
CA GLY A 50 2.36 38.40 -8.76
C GLY A 50 2.30 38.87 -7.31
N ASN A 51 3.46 39.25 -6.76
CA ASN A 51 3.72 40.69 -6.56
C ASN A 51 5.22 40.94 -6.38
N GLY A 52 5.76 41.87 -7.17
CA GLY A 52 7.13 42.35 -7.01
C GLY A 52 7.21 43.48 -5.98
N ARG A 53 8.33 43.52 -5.25
CA ARG A 53 8.96 44.75 -4.76
C ARG A 53 10.42 44.44 -4.40
N GLU A 54 11.32 45.07 -5.14
CA GLU A 54 12.73 45.26 -4.79
C GLU A 54 12.80 46.14 -3.54
N GLU A 55 13.58 45.73 -2.53
CA GLU A 55 14.42 46.63 -1.74
C GLU A 55 15.68 45.86 -1.32
N ASP A 56 16.82 46.55 -1.48
CA ASP A 56 18.17 46.12 -1.19
C ASP A 56 18.42 45.84 0.29
N GLU A 57 19.43 45.00 0.57
CA GLU A 57 20.44 45.09 1.65
C GLU A 57 20.77 43.74 2.33
N ASP A 58 22.02 43.36 2.13
CA ASP A 58 22.97 42.68 3.01
C ASP A 58 22.66 41.35 3.75
N MET A 59 23.66 40.48 3.59
CA MET A 59 24.17 39.47 4.52
C MET A 59 23.33 38.19 4.76
N ASN A 60 24.05 37.09 4.52
CA ASN A 60 23.86 35.75 5.05
C ASN A 60 23.04 34.78 4.19
N THR A 61 23.69 34.20 3.18
CA THR A 61 23.22 33.03 2.43
C THR A 61 23.22 31.79 3.33
N VAL A 62 22.16 31.65 4.13
CA VAL A 62 21.71 30.35 4.63
C VAL A 62 21.24 29.57 3.42
N VAL A 63 22.02 28.58 3.01
CA VAL A 63 21.63 27.61 1.98
C VAL A 63 20.46 26.82 2.54
N HIS A 64 19.25 27.25 2.19
CA HIS A 64 18.05 26.45 2.33
C HIS A 64 18.13 25.34 1.28
N ASP A 65 18.66 24.19 1.67
CA ASP A 65 18.61 22.96 0.89
C ASP A 65 17.15 22.58 0.67
N ASN A 66 16.64 22.94 -0.50
CA ASN A 66 15.33 22.58 -0.99
C ASN A 66 15.40 21.16 -1.58
N TYR A 67 15.53 20.15 -0.72
CA TYR A 67 15.37 18.73 -1.08
C TYR A 67 13.87 18.40 -1.17
N SER A 68 13.23 18.82 -2.27
CA SER A 68 11.97 18.24 -2.72
C SER A 68 12.25 16.93 -3.44
N ASP A 69 12.42 15.86 -2.66
CA ASP A 69 12.25 14.48 -3.12
C ASP A 69 11.52 13.69 -2.03
N ILE A 70 10.28 14.11 -1.78
CA ILE A 70 9.33 13.42 -0.91
C ILE A 70 7.93 13.49 -1.55
N SER A 71 7.79 12.94 -2.75
CA SER A 71 6.46 12.63 -3.30
C SER A 71 5.96 11.23 -2.90
N GLU A 72 6.78 10.41 -2.23
CA GLU A 72 6.43 9.03 -1.86
C GLU A 72 6.10 8.84 -0.36
N ILE A 73 6.20 9.89 0.48
CA ILE A 73 5.75 9.87 1.89
C ILE A 73 4.36 10.50 2.05
N GLY A 74 3.84 11.21 1.04
CA GLY A 74 2.51 11.82 1.07
C GLY A 74 1.39 10.79 1.27
N ASP A 75 1.45 9.69 0.52
CA ASP A 75 0.40 8.65 0.55
C ASP A 75 0.48 7.76 1.81
N LEU A 76 1.69 7.44 2.27
CA LEU A 76 1.91 6.71 3.53
C LEU A 76 1.42 7.51 4.75
N ASN A 77 1.57 8.84 4.72
CA ASN A 77 1.09 9.72 5.80
C ASN A 77 -0.43 9.89 5.74
N GLN A 78 -1.04 9.92 4.55
CA GLN A 78 -2.48 9.96 4.39
C GLN A 78 -3.14 8.70 4.95
N GLN A 79 -2.62 7.51 4.59
CA GLN A 79 -3.15 6.23 5.06
C GLN A 79 -2.94 6.03 6.56
N ALA A 80 -1.79 6.47 7.11
CA ALA A 80 -1.52 6.47 8.54
C ALA A 80 -2.44 7.42 9.32
N ARG A 81 -2.82 8.57 8.76
CA ARG A 81 -3.81 9.49 9.34
C ARG A 81 -5.20 8.86 9.39
N THR A 82 -5.63 8.20 8.30
CA THR A 82 -6.94 7.51 8.25
C THR A 82 -7.01 6.38 9.28
N LEU A 83 -5.95 5.58 9.43
CA LEU A 83 -5.87 4.52 10.45
C LEU A 83 -5.93 5.09 11.88
N LYS A 84 -5.25 6.21 12.14
CA LYS A 84 -5.25 6.87 13.45
C LYS A 84 -6.61 7.48 13.79
N GLU A 85 -7.32 8.02 12.80
CA GLU A 85 -8.67 8.57 12.94
C GLU A 85 -9.71 7.47 13.21
N LEU A 86 -9.65 6.33 12.51
CA LEU A 86 -10.50 5.17 12.77
C LEU A 86 -10.26 4.57 14.16
N ALA A 87 -9.00 4.47 14.59
CA ALA A 87 -8.65 3.97 15.92
C ALA A 87 -9.09 4.93 17.05
N TYR A 88 -9.19 6.23 16.77
CA TYR A 88 -9.72 7.23 17.70
C TYR A 88 -11.25 7.16 17.77
N LEU A 89 -11.94 7.04 16.62
CA LEU A 89 -13.40 6.90 16.57
C LEU A 89 -13.90 5.64 17.27
N SER A 90 -13.21 4.50 17.07
CA SER A 90 -13.54 3.24 17.74
C SER A 90 -13.42 3.33 19.27
N ARG A 91 -12.40 4.03 19.79
CA ARG A 91 -12.25 4.26 21.23
C ARG A 91 -13.32 5.20 21.80
N LYS A 92 -13.72 6.20 21.02
CA LYS A 92 -14.76 7.16 21.42
C LYS A 92 -16.17 6.53 21.48
N GLU A 93 -16.43 5.47 20.71
CA GLU A 93 -17.68 4.71 20.81
C GLU A 93 -17.77 3.83 22.06
N MET A 94 -16.64 3.37 22.62
CA MET A 94 -16.62 2.58 23.85
C MET A 94 -16.81 3.41 25.13
N GLU A 95 -16.66 4.73 25.08
CA GLU A 95 -16.76 5.61 26.25
C GLU A 95 -18.17 6.21 26.45
N ARG A 96 -19.22 5.69 25.82
CA ARG A 96 -20.59 6.10 26.16
C ARG A 96 -20.98 5.56 27.54
N PRO A 97 -21.25 6.41 28.56
CA PRO A 97 -21.77 5.98 29.84
C PRO A 97 -23.30 5.94 29.79
N GLY A 98 -23.87 4.84 30.28
CA GLY A 98 -25.31 4.65 30.53
C GLY A 98 -25.78 3.31 29.98
N THR A 99 -26.48 2.44 30.72
CA THR A 99 -27.20 2.65 31.98
C THR A 99 -27.49 1.26 32.57
N SER A 100 -27.42 1.18 33.89
CA SER A 100 -27.71 0.01 34.71
C SER A 100 -29.07 -0.64 34.44
N THR A 101 -29.12 -1.98 34.47
CA THR A 101 -30.23 -2.81 34.99
C THR A 101 -29.61 -4.17 35.35
N SER A 102 -29.16 -4.36 36.58
CA SER A 102 -29.86 -4.98 37.72
C SER A 102 -30.03 -6.51 37.60
N GLN A 103 -29.21 -7.21 38.41
CA GLN A 103 -29.51 -8.36 39.28
C GLN A 103 -30.39 -9.52 38.77
N LEU A 104 -29.81 -10.74 38.76
CA LEU A 104 -30.23 -11.92 39.56
C LEU A 104 -29.10 -12.98 39.44
N GLU A 105 -28.35 -13.25 40.52
CA GLU A 105 -28.44 -14.49 41.35
C GLU A 105 -28.36 -15.78 40.52
N LYS A 106 -27.20 -16.47 40.43
CA LYS A 106 -26.48 -17.31 41.43
C LYS A 106 -27.24 -18.60 41.77
N GLU A 107 -26.47 -19.71 41.73
CA GLU A 107 -26.75 -21.07 42.24
C GLU A 107 -27.52 -21.99 41.26
N GLN A 108 -27.18 -23.25 41.03
CA GLN A 108 -26.17 -24.16 41.59
C GLN A 108 -26.02 -25.35 40.61
N SER A 109 -24.80 -25.89 40.53
CA SER A 109 -24.50 -27.20 39.95
C SER A 109 -25.05 -28.30 40.85
N THR A 110 -25.83 -29.24 40.32
CA THR A 110 -25.94 -30.60 40.88
C THR A 110 -26.14 -31.64 39.79
N THR A 111 -25.20 -32.57 39.77
CA THR A 111 -25.23 -33.89 39.14
C THR A 111 -26.24 -34.77 39.89
N VAL A 112 -27.19 -35.41 39.19
CA VAL A 112 -27.88 -36.62 39.67
C VAL A 112 -28.18 -37.52 38.47
N GLU A 113 -27.52 -38.68 38.43
CA GLU A 113 -27.99 -39.89 37.77
C GLU A 113 -29.27 -40.36 38.47
N ASN A 114 -30.32 -40.76 37.72
CA ASN A 114 -31.01 -41.99 38.08
C ASN A 114 -31.96 -42.55 37.02
N ASN A 115 -32.04 -43.87 37.08
CA ASN A 115 -32.79 -44.81 36.28
C ASN A 115 -34.31 -44.71 36.47
N GLY A 116 -35.04 -45.27 35.50
CA GLY A 116 -35.99 -46.34 35.80
C GLY A 116 -37.45 -45.99 36.08
N ASP A 117 -38.30 -46.65 35.30
CA ASP A 117 -39.70 -47.04 35.54
C ASP A 117 -40.87 -46.08 35.27
N GLU A 118 -41.58 -46.48 34.20
CA GLU A 118 -43.02 -46.68 34.06
C GLU A 118 -43.97 -45.81 34.90
N SER A 119 -44.84 -45.06 34.20
CA SER A 119 -46.29 -45.27 34.33
C SER A 119 -47.10 -44.57 33.24
N LYS A 120 -48.09 -45.34 32.77
CA LYS A 120 -49.13 -45.03 31.80
C LYS A 120 -49.98 -43.82 32.22
N LEU A 121 -50.24 -42.90 31.29
CA LEU A 121 -51.51 -42.19 31.23
C LEU A 121 -51.97 -42.05 29.77
N ASN A 122 -53.08 -42.72 29.48
CA ASN A 122 -53.92 -42.53 28.31
C ASN A 122 -54.53 -41.12 28.34
N LEU A 123 -54.46 -40.37 27.25
CA LEU A 123 -55.46 -39.35 26.97
C LEU A 123 -55.64 -39.08 25.46
N VAL A 124 -56.76 -39.63 24.96
CA VAL A 124 -57.72 -38.98 24.04
C VAL A 124 -57.28 -38.74 22.59
N ASN A 125 -57.92 -39.54 21.74
CA ASN A 125 -58.15 -39.35 20.32
C ASN A 125 -58.75 -37.98 19.95
N ASN A 126 -58.39 -37.57 18.72
CA ASN A 126 -59.16 -36.77 17.77
C ASN A 126 -59.27 -35.25 18.00
N ARG A 127 -58.46 -34.52 17.22
CA ARG A 127 -59.03 -33.57 16.26
C ARG A 127 -58.08 -33.34 15.08
N LYS A 128 -58.38 -33.98 13.96
CA LYS A 128 -57.94 -33.54 12.63
C LYS A 128 -58.30 -32.07 12.48
N ARG A 129 -57.31 -31.18 12.48
CA ARG A 129 -57.42 -29.87 11.84
C ARG A 129 -57.12 -30.05 10.35
N PRO A 130 -57.85 -29.38 9.46
CA PRO A 130 -57.57 -29.45 8.03
C PRO A 130 -56.22 -28.78 7.76
N LEU A 131 -55.29 -29.59 7.20
CA LEU A 131 -54.16 -29.12 6.42
C LEU A 131 -54.66 -28.15 5.36
N SER A 132 -54.27 -26.89 5.47
CA SER A 132 -54.17 -25.97 4.33
C SER A 132 -53.38 -24.74 4.75
N ASN A 133 -52.09 -24.92 5.07
CA ASN A 133 -51.13 -23.81 5.15
C ASN A 133 -49.72 -24.20 4.66
N ASP A 134 -49.59 -25.34 3.98
CA ASP A 134 -48.28 -25.89 3.57
C ASP A 134 -47.56 -25.02 2.52
N LYS A 135 -48.25 -24.09 1.85
CA LYS A 135 -47.64 -23.19 0.87
C LYS A 135 -46.91 -21.99 1.48
N GLU A 136 -47.25 -21.55 2.70
CA GLU A 136 -46.57 -20.41 3.34
C GLU A 136 -45.28 -20.82 4.07
N THR A 137 -45.23 -22.04 4.58
CA THR A 137 -44.06 -22.59 5.28
C THR A 137 -42.91 -22.87 4.31
N GLU A 138 -43.21 -23.43 3.14
CA GLU A 138 -42.22 -23.72 2.09
C GLU A 138 -41.58 -22.44 1.51
N SER A 139 -42.36 -21.36 1.42
CA SER A 139 -41.88 -20.03 1.01
C SER A 139 -40.93 -19.40 2.04
N ARG A 140 -41.19 -19.60 3.34
CA ARG A 140 -40.32 -19.12 4.42
C ARG A 140 -39.00 -19.88 4.49
N GLU A 141 -39.05 -21.20 4.32
CA GLU A 141 -37.85 -22.05 4.33
C GLU A 141 -36.92 -21.74 3.14
N SER A 142 -37.48 -21.56 1.94
CA SER A 142 -36.71 -21.15 0.76
C SER A 142 -36.04 -19.78 0.95
N LYS A 143 -36.74 -18.83 1.60
CA LYS A 143 -36.18 -17.51 1.92
C LYS A 143 -35.04 -17.60 2.94
N LEU A 144 -35.21 -18.41 3.99
CA LEU A 144 -34.16 -18.66 4.98
C LEU A 144 -32.91 -19.30 4.36
N LEU A 145 -33.10 -20.29 3.48
CA LEU A 145 -31.98 -20.94 2.79
C LEU A 145 -31.22 -19.96 1.90
N THR A 146 -31.94 -19.05 1.23
CA THR A 146 -31.34 -18.01 0.39
C THR A 146 -30.52 -17.03 1.21
N GLU A 147 -31.04 -16.58 2.36
CA GLU A 147 -30.33 -15.70 3.29
C GLU A 147 -29.10 -16.39 3.89
N PHE A 148 -29.19 -17.67 4.25
CA PHE A 148 -28.06 -18.44 4.76
C PHE A 148 -26.94 -18.56 3.72
N LYS A 149 -27.26 -18.89 2.47
CA LYS A 149 -26.27 -18.91 1.36
C LYS A 149 -25.63 -17.54 1.13
N ARG A 150 -26.43 -16.47 1.24
CA ARG A 150 -25.91 -15.09 1.14
C ARG A 150 -24.91 -14.79 2.26
N LEU A 151 -25.24 -15.20 3.48
CA LEU A 151 -24.36 -15.05 4.64
C LEU A 151 -23.07 -15.87 4.50
N GLU A 152 -23.17 -17.12 4.06
CA GLU A 152 -22.01 -18.00 3.82
C GLU A 152 -21.05 -17.37 2.79
N ASN A 153 -21.57 -16.89 1.67
CA ASN A 153 -20.76 -16.19 0.67
C ASN A 153 -20.12 -14.90 1.23
N ALA A 154 -20.85 -14.16 2.06
CA ALA A 154 -20.32 -12.97 2.71
C ALA A 154 -19.19 -13.30 3.70
N MET A 155 -19.32 -14.41 4.45
CA MET A 155 -18.29 -14.89 5.37
C MET A 155 -17.03 -15.35 4.64
N LEU A 156 -17.16 -16.08 3.53
CA LEU A 156 -16.03 -16.48 2.69
C LEU A 156 -15.28 -15.26 2.15
N THR A 157 -16.03 -14.31 1.58
CA THR A 157 -15.45 -13.05 1.07
C THR A 157 -14.77 -12.25 2.18
N PHE A 158 -15.35 -12.22 3.38
CA PHE A 158 -14.75 -11.55 4.53
C PHE A 158 -13.45 -12.22 4.95
N ASN A 159 -13.40 -13.56 4.98
CA ASN A 159 -12.20 -14.32 5.33
C ASN A 159 -11.06 -14.06 4.32
N ASP A 160 -11.36 -14.01 3.03
CA ASP A 160 -10.37 -13.70 2.00
C ASP A 160 -9.80 -12.28 2.16
N ARG A 161 -10.67 -11.31 2.46
CA ARG A 161 -10.26 -9.94 2.77
C ARG A 161 -9.42 -9.87 4.03
N LEU A 162 -9.78 -10.62 5.07
CA LEU A 162 -9.03 -10.67 6.32
C LEU A 162 -7.62 -11.24 6.10
N ASN A 163 -7.50 -12.31 5.30
CA ASN A 163 -6.20 -12.87 4.91
C ASN A 163 -5.36 -11.86 4.12
N THR A 164 -5.99 -11.14 3.19
CA THR A 164 -5.33 -10.09 2.40
C THR A 164 -4.78 -8.97 3.29
N VAL A 165 -5.61 -8.46 4.21
CA VAL A 165 -5.21 -7.40 5.15
C VAL A 165 -4.12 -7.91 6.10
N SER A 166 -4.22 -9.16 6.57
CA SER A 166 -3.21 -9.75 7.45
C SER A 166 -1.86 -9.87 6.76
N ALA A 167 -1.81 -10.23 5.47
CA ALA A 167 -0.59 -10.24 4.67
C ALA A 167 0.00 -8.82 4.54
N GLN A 168 -0.82 -7.83 4.18
CA GLN A 168 -0.37 -6.44 4.05
C GLN A 168 0.18 -5.87 5.38
N VAL A 169 -0.46 -6.15 6.51
CA VAL A 169 0.02 -5.74 7.83
C VAL A 169 1.36 -6.39 8.17
N HIS A 170 1.54 -7.66 7.81
CA HIS A 170 2.82 -8.33 8.00
C HIS A 170 3.93 -7.69 7.14
N ASP A 171 3.67 -7.46 5.85
CA ASP A 171 4.65 -6.90 4.93
C ASP A 171 5.04 -5.46 5.31
N THR A 172 4.08 -4.65 5.75
CA THR A 172 4.35 -3.30 6.22
C THR A 172 5.18 -3.30 7.50
N LYS A 173 4.85 -4.17 8.47
CA LYS A 173 5.65 -4.33 9.69
C LYS A 173 7.09 -4.72 9.36
N GLN A 174 7.26 -5.68 8.45
CA GLN A 174 8.56 -6.17 8.02
C GLN A 174 9.40 -5.06 7.36
N ARG A 175 8.79 -4.28 6.45
CA ARG A 175 9.46 -3.12 5.83
C ARG A 175 9.88 -2.06 6.86
N VAL A 176 9.12 -1.88 7.94
CA VAL A 176 9.50 -0.97 9.04
C VAL A 176 10.71 -1.53 9.79
N GLU A 177 10.70 -2.83 10.12
CA GLU A 177 11.79 -3.49 10.84
C GLU A 177 13.12 -3.44 10.06
N VAL A 178 13.12 -3.79 8.78
CA VAL A 178 14.30 -3.66 7.90
C VAL A 178 14.79 -2.21 7.83
N ASN A 179 13.86 -1.24 7.81
CA ASN A 179 14.23 0.17 7.79
C ASN A 179 14.91 0.65 9.07
N GLU A 180 14.56 0.06 10.22
CA GLU A 180 15.17 0.35 11.53
C GLU A 180 16.57 -0.28 11.66
N THR A 181 16.78 -1.48 11.13
CA THR A 181 18.09 -2.18 11.11
C THR A 181 19.15 -1.34 10.39
N TRP A 182 18.77 -0.73 9.28
CA TRP A 182 19.63 0.17 8.53
C TRP A 182 19.49 1.60 9.01
N GLN A 183 20.16 1.95 10.12
CA GLN A 183 20.10 3.30 10.70
C GLN A 183 20.58 4.38 9.73
N LYS A 184 20.18 5.64 9.96
CA LYS A 184 20.75 6.78 9.24
C LYS A 184 22.02 7.21 9.98
N HIS A 185 23.17 7.11 9.32
CA HIS A 185 24.42 7.66 9.82
C HIS A 185 24.83 8.89 9.00
N LYS A 186 25.35 9.91 9.68
CA LYS A 186 25.88 11.12 9.07
C LYS A 186 27.41 11.09 9.10
N PHE A 187 28.03 11.01 7.94
CA PHE A 187 29.48 11.09 7.79
C PHE A 187 29.92 12.55 7.60
N GLU A 188 31.15 12.85 8.04
CA GLU A 188 31.77 14.17 7.86
C GLU A 188 32.12 14.44 6.39
N LYS A 189 32.59 13.41 5.68
CA LYS A 189 32.93 13.51 4.25
C LYS A 189 31.72 13.18 3.38
N SER A 190 31.40 14.08 2.45
CA SER A 190 30.31 13.87 1.48
C SER A 190 30.44 12.54 0.72
N ARG A 191 31.65 12.22 0.25
CA ARG A 191 31.92 10.94 -0.43
C ARG A 191 31.50 9.72 0.40
N ASP A 192 31.86 9.70 1.68
CA ASP A 192 31.55 8.58 2.57
C ASP A 192 30.04 8.50 2.83
N GLN A 193 29.37 9.65 2.93
CA GLN A 193 27.92 9.71 3.01
C GLN A 193 27.24 9.11 1.77
N HIS A 194 27.71 9.47 0.57
CA HIS A 194 27.18 8.93 -0.68
C HIS A 194 27.39 7.40 -0.77
N GLU A 195 28.58 6.92 -0.42
CA GLU A 195 28.88 5.49 -0.41
C GLU A 195 27.99 4.74 0.58
N TYR A 196 27.89 5.24 1.81
CA TYR A 196 27.03 4.67 2.83
C TYR A 196 25.56 4.61 2.37
N ASN A 197 25.05 5.71 1.81
CA ASN A 197 23.67 5.76 1.33
C ASN A 197 23.41 4.75 0.21
N ALA A 198 24.35 4.57 -0.72
CA ALA A 198 24.21 3.59 -1.80
C ALA A 198 24.22 2.15 -1.26
N LEU A 199 25.21 1.81 -0.43
CA LEU A 199 25.32 0.48 0.18
C LEU A 199 24.12 0.18 1.07
N ARG A 200 23.63 1.17 1.82
CA ARG A 200 22.44 1.05 2.65
C ARG A 200 21.19 0.73 1.83
N LYS A 201 21.01 1.37 0.66
CA LYS A 201 19.87 1.06 -0.23
C LYS A 201 19.96 -0.37 -0.76
N ILE A 202 21.14 -0.79 -1.22
CA ILE A 202 21.37 -2.16 -1.70
C ILE A 202 21.12 -3.18 -0.60
N GLY A 203 21.67 -2.95 0.59
CA GLY A 203 21.49 -3.82 1.76
C GLY A 203 20.02 -3.99 2.15
N LYS A 204 19.24 -2.89 2.15
CA LYS A 204 17.79 -2.95 2.40
C LYS A 204 17.03 -3.85 1.42
N GLU A 205 17.31 -3.73 0.13
CA GLU A 205 16.67 -4.59 -0.88
C GLU A 205 17.05 -6.06 -0.67
N LEU A 206 18.30 -6.36 -0.31
CA LEU A 206 18.73 -7.72 -0.02
C LEU A 206 18.09 -8.29 1.25
N ASP A 207 17.97 -7.49 2.31
CA ASP A 207 17.28 -7.90 3.54
C ASP A 207 15.80 -8.17 3.26
N LEU A 208 15.12 -7.27 2.53
CA LEU A 208 13.74 -7.50 2.09
C LEU A 208 13.61 -8.78 1.26
N ALA A 209 14.57 -9.09 0.38
CA ALA A 209 14.57 -10.32 -0.39
C ALA A 209 14.70 -11.56 0.51
N MET A 210 15.59 -11.55 1.51
CA MET A 210 15.76 -12.68 2.45
C MET A 210 14.51 -12.91 3.31
N GLU A 211 13.80 -11.83 3.59
CA GLU A 211 12.64 -11.78 4.46
C GLU A 211 11.31 -12.02 3.72
N SER A 212 11.33 -11.95 2.39
CA SER A 212 10.18 -12.14 1.51
C SER A 212 9.62 -13.57 1.60
N ARG A 213 8.29 -13.69 1.53
CA ARG A 213 7.59 -14.98 1.58
C ARG A 213 7.28 -15.54 0.19
N SER A 214 7.29 -14.67 -0.82
CA SER A 214 7.05 -15.05 -2.21
C SER A 214 8.33 -15.07 -3.02
N THR A 215 8.51 -16.09 -3.87
CA THR A 215 9.60 -16.13 -4.85
C THR A 215 9.56 -14.95 -5.82
N THR A 216 8.37 -14.41 -6.13
CA THR A 216 8.26 -13.23 -7.00
C THR A 216 8.86 -12.00 -6.34
N GLU A 217 8.53 -11.77 -5.06
CA GLU A 217 9.06 -10.64 -4.28
C GLU A 217 10.58 -10.75 -4.11
N VAL A 218 11.09 -11.96 -3.84
CA VAL A 218 12.53 -12.24 -3.78
C VAL A 218 13.22 -11.80 -5.08
N VAL A 219 12.66 -12.19 -6.23
CA VAL A 219 13.23 -11.84 -7.55
C VAL A 219 13.17 -10.34 -7.80
N ASP A 220 12.06 -9.69 -7.46
CA ASP A 220 11.89 -8.25 -7.64
C ASP A 220 12.91 -7.46 -6.81
N HIS A 221 13.07 -7.81 -5.52
CA HIS A 221 14.05 -7.18 -4.63
C HIS A 221 15.50 -7.43 -5.08
N ILE A 222 15.83 -8.63 -5.57
CA ILE A 222 17.16 -8.93 -6.14
C ILE A 222 17.41 -8.09 -7.40
N ASN A 223 16.42 -7.92 -8.27
CA ASN A 223 16.55 -7.09 -9.47
C ASN A 223 16.77 -5.62 -9.09
N ASN A 224 16.02 -5.09 -8.13
CA ASN A 224 16.22 -3.73 -7.61
C ASN A 224 17.64 -3.55 -7.03
N ALA A 225 18.10 -4.49 -6.20
CA ALA A 225 19.46 -4.46 -5.65
C ALA A 225 20.52 -4.45 -6.75
N ARG A 226 20.33 -5.25 -7.81
CA ARG A 226 21.22 -5.30 -8.97
C ARG A 226 21.24 -3.97 -9.74
N GLU A 227 20.10 -3.34 -9.94
CA GLU A 227 20.00 -2.03 -10.60
C GLU A 227 20.71 -0.94 -9.79
N LEU A 228 20.50 -0.92 -8.46
CA LEU A 228 21.19 -0.01 -7.56
C LEU A 228 22.71 -0.21 -7.61
N ALA A 229 23.17 -1.46 -7.62
CA ALA A 229 24.60 -1.78 -7.76
C ALA A 229 25.16 -1.35 -9.12
N ALA A 230 24.41 -1.53 -10.21
CA ALA A 230 24.79 -1.08 -11.54
C ALA A 230 24.89 0.44 -11.64
N SER A 231 23.91 1.15 -11.09
CA SER A 231 23.92 2.61 -10.96
C SER A 231 25.15 3.09 -10.18
N ARG A 232 25.46 2.43 -9.04
CA ARG A 232 26.65 2.76 -8.25
C ARG A 232 27.95 2.54 -9.02
N MET A 233 28.07 1.41 -9.73
CA MET A 233 29.23 1.13 -10.59
C MET A 233 29.41 2.21 -11.67
N PHE A 234 28.32 2.69 -12.25
CA PHE A 234 28.36 3.79 -13.20
C PHE A 234 28.88 5.08 -12.54
N THR A 235 28.33 5.48 -11.38
CA THR A 235 28.80 6.64 -10.63
C THR A 235 30.28 6.55 -10.28
N LEU A 236 30.77 5.37 -9.88
CA LEU A 236 32.18 5.15 -9.58
C LEU A 236 33.08 5.38 -10.80
N ARG A 237 32.68 4.91 -11.98
CA ARG A 237 33.42 5.15 -13.23
C ARG A 237 33.43 6.62 -13.62
N VAL A 238 32.31 7.32 -13.43
CA VAL A 238 32.25 8.78 -13.65
C VAL A 238 33.19 9.49 -12.68
N ALA A 239 33.19 9.11 -11.41
CA ALA A 239 34.06 9.71 -10.39
C ALA A 239 35.55 9.49 -10.69
N GLU A 240 35.91 8.33 -11.24
CA GLU A 240 37.28 8.01 -11.65
C GLU A 240 37.74 8.88 -12.84
N GLY A 241 36.87 9.09 -13.84
CA GLY A 241 37.23 9.86 -15.05
C GLY A 241 37.10 11.38 -14.91
N TYR A 242 36.14 11.85 -14.12
CA TYR A 242 35.72 13.25 -14.08
C TYR A 242 35.77 13.86 -12.68
N GLY A 243 36.14 13.09 -11.66
CA GLY A 243 36.15 13.54 -10.27
C GLY A 243 34.79 13.40 -9.59
N TRP A 244 34.83 13.44 -8.26
CA TRP A 244 33.65 13.21 -7.42
C TRP A 244 32.60 14.31 -7.55
N ASP A 245 33.00 15.57 -7.72
CA ASP A 245 32.07 16.70 -7.83
C ASP A 245 31.13 16.58 -9.03
N ILE A 246 31.61 15.98 -10.12
CA ILE A 246 30.81 15.69 -11.32
C ILE A 246 29.96 14.43 -11.13
N ALA A 247 30.46 13.44 -10.41
CA ALA A 247 29.77 12.17 -10.21
C ALA A 247 28.65 12.24 -9.15
N SER A 248 28.74 13.16 -8.19
CA SER A 248 27.74 13.37 -7.14
C SER A 248 26.73 14.47 -7.45
N ALA A 249 26.88 15.17 -8.59
CA ALA A 249 25.93 16.16 -9.10
C ALA A 249 24.69 15.50 -9.69
#